data_AF-A0A645FTF7-F1
#
_entry.id   AF-A0A645FTF7-F1
#
_cell.length_a   1.000
_cell.length_b   1.000
_cell.length_c   1.000
_cell.angle_alpha   90.00
_cell.angle_beta   90.00
_cell.angle_gamma   90.00
#
_symmetry.space_group_name_H-M   'P 1'
#
loop_
_entity.id
_entity.type
_entity.pdbx_description
1 polymer ?
#
loop_
_entity_poly.entity_id
_entity_poly.type
_entity_poly.pdbx_seq_one_letter_code
_entity_poly.pdbx_strand_id
1 'polypeptide(L)' 'MGLQRHLKVAGIFARLTLRDGKPRYLADAPRFIHYIRSTCNRYRALGPFLKLIDEIEGIQTQVGYAYGRM' A
#
# COMPACT_ATOMS: atom_id res chain seq x y z
N MET A 1 -13.73 -5.31 -5.13
CA MET A 1 -14.36 -4.08 -4.60
C MET A 1 -13.66 -3.45 -3.39
N GLY A 2 -12.76 -4.13 -2.66
CA GLY A 2 -12.14 -3.56 -1.45
C GLY A 2 -11.11 -2.43 -1.69
N LEU A 3 -10.27 -2.55 -2.72
CA LEU A 3 -9.14 -1.63 -2.95
C LEU A 3 -9.55 -0.18 -3.21
N GLN A 4 -10.52 0.04 -4.10
CA GLN A 4 -10.98 1.38 -4.48
C GLN A 4 -11.56 2.16 -3.27
N ARG A 5 -12.30 1.49 -2.39
CA ARG A 5 -12.76 2.07 -1.13
C ARG A 5 -11.60 2.46 -0.21
N HIS A 6 -10.60 1.59 -0.06
CA HIS A 6 -9.45 1.86 0.81
C HIS A 6 -8.60 3.02 0.32
N LEU A 7 -8.40 3.12 -1.00
CA LEU A 7 -7.71 4.27 -1.61
C LEU A 7 -8.48 5.58 -1.38
N LYS A 8 -9.82 5.55 -1.52
CA LYS A 8 -10.65 6.72 -1.22
C LYS A 8 -10.51 7.15 0.24
N VAL A 9 -10.54 6.20 1.19
CA VAL A 9 -10.38 6.51 2.62
C VAL A 9 -8.97 7.05 2.92
N ALA A 10 -7.93 6.47 2.34
CA ALA A 10 -6.55 6.95 2.49
C ALA A 10 -6.42 8.41 2.02
N GLY A 11 -7.01 8.77 0.88
CA GLY A 11 -7.04 10.16 0.40
C GLY A 11 -7.81 11.11 1.33
N ILE A 12 -8.94 10.67 1.89
CA ILE A 12 -9.69 11.47 2.89
C ILE A 12 -8.84 11.72 4.13
N PHE A 13 -8.14 10.71 4.63
CA PHE A 13 -7.31 10.82 5.83
C PHE A 13 -6.08 11.71 5.59
N ALA A 14 -5.45 11.59 4.41
CA ALA A 14 -4.39 12.49 3.98
C ALA A 14 -4.88 13.95 3.96
N ARG A 15 -6.07 14.21 3.38
CA ARG A 15 -6.67 15.56 3.40
C ARG A 15 -6.95 16.06 4.82
N LEU A 16 -7.59 15.25 5.66
CA LEU A 16 -7.90 15.61 7.05
C LEU A 16 -6.63 15.94 7.85
N THR A 17 -5.54 15.25 7.56
CA THR A 17 -4.25 15.47 8.22
C THR A 17 -3.56 16.73 7.70
N LEU A 18 -3.30 16.79 6.39
CA LEU A 18 -2.44 17.80 5.78
C LEU A 18 -3.14 19.15 5.60
N ARG A 19 -4.46 19.17 5.36
CA ARG A 19 -5.23 20.39 5.13
C ARG A 19 -6.01 20.82 6.38
N ASP A 20 -6.69 19.88 7.02
CA ASP A 20 -7.64 20.20 8.10
C ASP A 20 -7.01 20.14 9.50
N GLY A 21 -5.70 19.86 9.60
CA GLY A 21 -4.94 19.89 10.85
C GLY A 21 -5.35 18.81 11.86
N LYS A 22 -5.85 17.65 11.40
CA LYS A 22 -6.30 16.55 12.26
C LYS A 22 -5.29 15.38 12.26
N PRO A 23 -4.19 15.43 13.04
CA PRO A 23 -3.10 14.45 12.96
C PRO A 23 -3.50 13.02 13.35
N ARG A 24 -4.59 12.86 14.11
CA ARG A 24 -5.10 11.54 14.54
C ARG A 24 -5.38 10.58 13.37
N TYR A 25 -5.71 11.10 12.19
CA TYR A 25 -6.01 10.27 11.02
C TYR A 25 -4.75 9.73 10.35
N LEU A 26 -3.59 10.36 10.55
CA LEU A 26 -2.31 9.87 10.07
C LEU A 26 -1.85 8.64 10.85
N ALA A 27 -2.21 8.53 12.14
CA ALA A 27 -1.87 7.39 12.98
C ALA A 27 -2.42 6.07 12.42
N ASP A 28 -3.54 6.10 11.70
CA ASP A 28 -4.13 4.92 11.07
C ASP A 28 -3.53 4.59 9.69
N ALA A 29 -2.66 5.43 9.12
CA ALA A 29 -2.11 5.25 7.78
C ALA A 29 -1.45 3.88 7.54
N PRO A 30 -0.61 3.34 8.47
CA PRO A 30 0.05 2.04 8.26
C PRO A 30 -0.95 0.90 8.02
N ARG A 31 -2.11 0.94 8.68
CA ARG A 31 -3.15 -0.09 8.51
C ARG A 31 -3.74 -0.09 7.10
N PHE A 32 -3.98 1.08 6.53
CA PHE A 32 -4.53 1.18 5.18
C PHE A 32 -3.50 0.80 4.12
N ILE A 33 -2.25 1.22 4.29
CA ILE A 33 -1.16 0.82 3.39
C ILE A 33 -1.00 -0.70 3.38
N HIS A 34 -1.01 -1.34 4.56
CA HIS A 34 -0.94 -2.81 4.64
C HIS A 34 -2.09 -3.50 3.90
N TYR A 35 -3.32 -2.99 4.03
CA TYR A 35 -4.47 -3.54 3.31
C TYR A 35 -4.36 -3.34 1.78
N ILE A 36 -3.95 -2.15 1.35
CA ILE A 36 -3.75 -1.83 -0.07
C ILE A 36 -2.68 -2.78 -0.64
N ARG A 37 -1.53 -2.90 0.02
CA ARG A 37 -0.43 -3.78 -0.38
C ARG A 37 -0.86 -5.25 -0.47
N SER A 38 -1.48 -5.79 0.58
CA SER A 38 -1.97 -7.18 0.61
C SER A 38 -3.02 -7.46 -0.48
N THR A 39 -3.85 -6.47 -0.81
CA THR A 39 -4.81 -6.60 -1.91
C THR A 39 -4.12 -6.57 -3.28
N CYS A 40 -3.12 -5.71 -3.47
CA CYS A 40 -2.33 -5.68 -4.72
C CYS A 40 -1.54 -6.97 -4.93
N ASN A 41 -1.01 -7.57 -3.86
CA ASN A 41 -0.29 -8.85 -3.93
C ASN A 41 -1.19 -10.03 -4.35
N ARG A 42 -2.50 -9.95 -4.14
CA ARG A 42 -3.45 -11.02 -4.51
C ARG A 42 -3.80 -11.05 -6.00
N TYR A 43 -3.73 -9.90 -6.69
CA TYR A 43 -4.16 -9.79 -8.07
C TYR A 43 -2.99 -9.40 -8.96
N ARG A 44 -2.58 -10.30 -9.86
CA ARG A 44 -1.45 -10.07 -10.78
C ARG A 44 -1.58 -8.78 -11.60
N ALA A 45 -2.81 -8.41 -11.97
CA ALA A 45 -3.10 -7.16 -12.69
C ALA A 45 -2.69 -5.89 -11.91
N LEU A 46 -2.60 -5.97 -10.58
CA LEU A 46 -2.17 -4.88 -9.70
C LEU A 46 -0.66 -4.88 -9.42
N GLY A 47 0.11 -5.77 -10.05
CA GLY A 47 1.56 -5.88 -9.85
C GLY A 47 2.33 -4.56 -10.02
N PRO A 48 2.08 -3.75 -11.05
CA PRO A 48 2.73 -2.44 -11.18
C PRO A 48 2.42 -1.50 -10.01
N PHE A 49 1.20 -1.55 -9.50
CA PHE A 49 0.80 -0.71 -8.36
C PHE A 49 1.41 -1.21 -7.04
N LEU A 50 1.55 -2.53 -6.86
CA LEU A 50 2.28 -3.09 -5.72
C LEU A 50 3.74 -2.61 -5.68
N LYS A 51 4.43 -2.62 -6.83
CA LYS A 51 5.81 -2.12 -6.93
C LYS A 51 5.92 -0.65 -6.52
N LEU A 52 4.99 0.19 -6.97
CA LEU A 52 4.96 1.60 -6.59
C LEU A 52 4.79 1.76 -5.07
N ILE A 53 3.92 0.97 -4.45
CA ILE A 53 3.72 1.01 -2.99
C ILE A 53 4.98 0.56 -2.25
N ASP A 54 5.61 -0.53 -2.70
CA ASP A 54 6.86 -1.02 -2.11
C ASP A 54 7.97 0.04 -2.19
N GLU A 55 8.07 0.76 -3.31
CA GLU A 55 9.03 1.85 -3.49
C GLU A 55 8.76 3.04 -2.55
N ILE A 56 7.50 3.47 -2.44
CA ILE A 56 7.10 4.57 -1.53
C ILE A 56 7.37 4.22 -0.06
N GLU A 57 7.09 2.98 0.34
CA GLU A 57 7.30 2.52 1.71
C GLU A 57 8.76 2.11 2.00
N GLY A 58 9.65 2.18 1.01
CA GLY A 58 11.04 1.74 1.14
C GLY A 58 11.19 0.24 1.39
N ILE A 59 10.19 -0.56 1.01
CA ILE A 59 10.18 -2.01 1.19
C ILE A 59 11.03 -2.64 0.09
N GLN A 60 12.19 -3.17 0.46
CA GLN A 60 13.00 -3.99 -0.44
C GLN A 60 12.38 -5.39 -0.57
N THR A 61 11.66 -5.63 -1.67
CA THR A 61 11.14 -6.97 -1.96
C THR A 61 12.30 -7.89 -2.30
N GLN A 62 12.58 -8.86 -1.42
CA GLN A 62 13.61 -9.88 -1.63
C GLN A 62 13.20 -10.75 -2.81
N VAL A 63 13.83 -10.53 -3.97
CA VAL A 63 13.65 -11.38 -5.15
C VAL A 63 14.53 -12.62 -4.94
N GLY A 64 13.99 -13.63 -4.26
CA GLY A 64 14.64 -14.93 -4.15
C GLY A 64 14.63 -15.63 -5.50
N TYR A 65 15.73 -15.57 -6.25
CA TYR A 65 15.93 -16.44 -7.40
C TYR A 65 16.20 -17.86 -6.88
N ALA A 66 15.17 -18.71 -6.88
CA ALA A 66 15.36 -20.14 -6.73
C ALA A 66 15.97 -20.68 -8.04
N TYR A 67 17.30 -20.61 -8.15
CA TYR A 67 18.00 -21.45 -9.12
C TYR A 67 17.80 -22.90 -8.65
N GLY A 68 16.88 -23.60 -9.31
CA GLY A 68 16.67 -25.02 -9.08
C GLY A 68 18.01 -25.74 -9.23
N ARG A 69 18.41 -26.47 -8.18
CA ARG A 69 19.49 -27.43 -8.29
C ARG A 69 19.06 -28.46 -9.34
N MET A 70 19.76 -28.52 -10.47
CA MET A 70 19.83 -29.73 -11.28
C MET A 70 20.62 -30.80 -10.53
#